data_AF-A0A531IWH9-F1
#
_entry.id   AF-A0A531IWH9-F1
#
_cell.length_a   1.000
_cell.length_b   1.000
_cell.length_c   1.000
_cell.angle_alpha   90.00
_cell.angle_beta   90.00
_cell.angle_gamma   90.00
#
_symmetry.space_group_name_H-M   'P 1'
#
loop_
_entity.id
_entity.type
_entity.pdbx_description
1 polymer ?
#
loop_
_entity_poly.entity_id
_entity_poly.type
_entity_poly.pdbx_seq_one_letter_code
_entity_poly.pdbx_strand_id
1 'polypeptide(L)'
;VTIPQRKGDAIVVGKDEHPRAGTTIEALAKLPTPFRQGGTVTAGNASGVNDGAAALVIASEAAAKKHGLTPIARILGGAAAGVAPRIMGIGPAPATKKLCARL
;
A
#
# COMPACT_ATOMS: atom_id res chain seq x y z
N VAL A 1 -11.81 12.61 1.68
CA VAL A 1 -13.08 12.27 2.37
C VAL A 1 -13.56 13.48 3.14
N THR A 2 -14.86 13.77 3.10
CA THR A 2 -15.45 14.92 3.83
C THR A 2 -16.06 14.42 5.13
N ILE A 3 -15.65 15.00 6.26
CA ILE A 3 -16.04 14.58 7.61
C ILE A 3 -16.98 15.63 8.21
N PRO A 4 -18.27 15.30 8.42
CA PRO A 4 -19.23 16.22 9.01
C PRO A 4 -18.82 16.60 10.43
N GLN A 5 -19.07 17.86 10.82
CA GLN A 5 -18.78 18.38 12.15
C GLN A 5 -20.06 18.61 12.93
N ARG A 6 -20.01 18.48 14.26
CA ARG A 6 -21.16 18.77 15.14
C ARG A 6 -21.62 20.24 15.02
N LYS A 7 -20.68 21.16 14.78
CA LYS A 7 -20.91 22.59 14.53
C LYS A 7 -19.92 23.08 13.48
N GLY A 8 -20.36 23.96 12.60
CA GLY A 8 -19.54 24.52 11.52
C GLY A 8 -19.45 23.59 10.30
N ASP A 9 -18.65 24.02 9.34
CA ASP A 9 -18.52 23.33 8.05
C ASP A 9 -17.76 22.01 8.16
N ALA A 10 -17.98 21.13 7.19
CA ALA A 10 -17.31 19.84 7.14
C ALA A 10 -15.81 19.98 6.85
N ILE A 11 -15.00 19.10 7.44
CA ILE A 11 -13.56 19.06 7.22
C ILE A 11 -13.26 18.14 6.05
N VAL A 12 -12.46 18.61 5.09
CA VAL A 12 -11.99 17.79 3.97
C VAL A 12 -10.64 17.17 4.32
N VAL A 13 -10.61 15.84 4.45
CA VAL A 13 -9.38 15.06 4.55
C VAL A 13 -8.93 14.69 3.13
N GLY A 14 -7.95 15.41 2.61
CA GLY A 14 -7.44 15.24 1.24
C GLY A 14 -5.94 14.91 1.14
N LYS A 15 -5.29 14.65 2.27
CA LYS A 15 -3.84 14.39 2.36
C LYS A 15 -3.59 13.24 3.32
N ASP A 16 -2.60 12.40 3.01
CA ASP A 16 -2.14 11.35 3.91
C ASP A 16 -1.61 11.94 5.21
N GLU A 17 -2.14 11.47 6.34
CA GLU A 17 -1.76 11.95 7.68
C GLU A 17 -0.53 11.24 8.25
N HIS A 18 -0.22 10.03 7.76
CA HIS A 18 0.84 9.19 8.32
C HIS A 18 2.27 9.66 8.00
N PRO A 19 2.58 10.22 6.81
CA PRO A 19 3.92 10.72 6.50
C PRO A 19 4.39 11.82 7.46
N ARG A 20 5.60 11.66 8.01
CA ARG A 20 6.22 12.59 8.96
C ARG A 20 7.40 13.30 8.32
N ALA A 21 7.18 14.53 7.86
CA ALA A 21 8.21 15.31 7.13
C ALA A 21 9.48 15.60 7.96
N GLY A 22 9.38 15.66 9.29
CA GLY A 22 10.51 15.92 10.19
C GLY A 22 11.26 14.67 10.67
N THR A 23 11.00 13.49 10.10
CA THR A 23 11.71 12.26 10.49
C THR A 23 13.20 12.36 10.16
N THR A 24 14.06 12.06 11.13
CA THR A 24 15.52 11.98 10.95
C THR A 24 16.05 10.60 11.34
N ILE A 25 17.23 10.25 10.84
CA ILE A 25 17.89 8.99 11.17
C ILE A 25 18.22 8.92 12.67
N GLU A 26 18.63 10.04 13.27
CA GLU A 26 18.98 10.12 14.70
C GLU A 26 17.76 9.87 15.59
N ALA A 27 16.57 10.32 15.16
CA ALA A 27 15.33 10.03 15.87
C ALA A 27 14.94 8.55 15.72
N LEU A 28 15.08 7.98 14.51
CA LEU A 28 14.76 6.58 14.24
C LEU A 28 15.67 5.61 15.00
N ALA A 29 16.96 5.92 15.12
CA ALA A 29 17.96 5.09 15.81
C ALA A 29 17.70 4.95 17.32
N LYS A 30 16.94 5.87 17.92
CA LYS A 30 16.59 5.86 19.35
C LYS A 30 15.35 5.01 19.67
N LEU A 31 14.66 4.48 18.65
CA LEU A 31 13.40 3.76 18.86
C LEU A 31 13.64 2.36 19.42
N PRO A 32 12.79 1.89 20.36
CA PRO A 32 12.88 0.54 20.89
C PRO A 32 12.44 -0.51 19.87
N THR A 33 12.86 -1.77 20.09
CA THR A 33 12.53 -2.93 19.27
C THR A 33 11.58 -3.87 20.02
N PRO A 34 10.25 -3.59 20.06
CA PRO A 34 9.33 -4.22 21.00
C PRO A 34 9.03 -5.70 20.67
N PHE A 35 9.25 -6.13 19.43
CA PHE A 35 8.79 -7.44 18.96
C PHE A 35 9.71 -8.59 19.36
N ARG A 36 11.01 -8.33 19.56
CA ARG A 36 12.02 -9.34 19.84
C ARG A 36 13.24 -8.72 20.52
N GLN A 37 13.74 -9.37 21.56
CA GLN A 37 15.03 -9.01 22.16
C GLN A 37 16.16 -9.14 21.13
N GLY A 38 17.00 -8.11 20.99
CA GLY A 38 18.03 -8.05 19.95
C GLY A 38 17.47 -7.99 18.52
N GLY A 39 16.19 -7.64 18.36
CA GLY A 39 15.57 -7.43 17.05
C GLY A 39 15.97 -6.10 16.42
N THR A 40 15.44 -5.83 15.23
CA THR A 40 15.73 -4.61 14.45
C THR A 40 14.48 -3.85 14.01
N VAL A 41 13.29 -4.43 14.23
CA VAL A 41 12.01 -3.82 13.83
C VAL A 41 11.53 -2.86 14.91
N THR A 42 11.22 -1.63 14.49
CA THR A 42 10.74 -0.53 15.33
C THR A 42 9.46 0.07 14.74
N ALA A 43 8.77 0.91 15.51
CA ALA A 43 7.62 1.66 15.00
C ALA A 43 7.98 2.67 13.88
N GLY A 44 9.26 2.96 13.65
CA GLY A 44 9.71 3.90 12.63
C GLY A 44 10.13 3.25 11.31
N ASN A 45 10.34 1.93 11.28
CA ASN A 45 10.71 1.18 10.08
C ASN A 45 9.67 0.12 9.65
N ALA A 46 8.53 0.10 10.33
CA ALA A 46 7.36 -0.68 9.96
C ALA A 46 6.16 0.27 9.71
N SER A 47 5.24 -0.14 8.85
CA SER A 47 3.99 0.58 8.64
C SER A 47 3.12 0.55 9.90
N GLY A 48 2.31 1.60 10.07
CA GLY A 48 1.34 1.68 11.16
C GLY A 48 0.05 0.91 10.90
N VAL A 49 -0.92 1.12 11.79
CA VAL A 49 -2.33 0.79 11.56
C VAL A 49 -2.97 1.99 10.87
N ASN A 50 -3.67 1.75 9.77
CA ASN A 50 -4.18 2.80 8.89
C ASN A 50 -5.59 2.48 8.40
N ASP A 51 -6.39 3.52 8.16
CA ASP A 51 -7.72 3.42 7.57
C ASP A 51 -7.71 3.98 6.13
N GLY A 52 -8.32 3.26 5.19
CA GLY A 52 -8.36 3.69 3.80
C GLY A 52 -9.11 2.74 2.88
N ALA A 53 -9.43 3.23 1.68
CA ALA A 53 -10.05 2.46 0.60
C ALA A 53 -9.51 2.93 -0.76
N ALA A 54 -9.46 2.02 -1.73
CA ALA A 54 -9.13 2.31 -3.12
C ALA A 54 -10.04 1.49 -4.06
N ALA A 55 -10.31 2.02 -5.25
CA ALA A 55 -11.12 1.36 -6.26
C ALA A 55 -10.51 1.55 -7.65
N LEU A 56 -10.68 0.55 -8.51
CA LEU A 56 -10.31 0.59 -9.92
C LEU A 56 -11.52 0.18 -10.76
N VAL A 57 -11.75 0.88 -11.86
CA VAL A 57 -12.67 0.44 -12.91
C VAL A 57 -11.88 -0.36 -13.92
N ILE A 58 -12.18 -1.67 -14.02
CA ILE A 58 -11.52 -2.59 -14.94
C ILE A 58 -12.49 -2.93 -16.05
N ALA A 59 -12.04 -2.80 -17.30
CA ALA A 59 -12.83 -3.10 -18.48
C ALA A 59 -11.99 -3.87 -19.50
N SER A 60 -12.65 -4.66 -20.34
CA SER A 60 -12.01 -5.22 -21.53
C SER A 60 -11.75 -4.11 -22.55
N GLU A 61 -10.82 -4.35 -23.47
CA GLU A 61 -10.54 -3.41 -24.57
C GLU A 61 -11.80 -3.16 -25.43
N ALA A 62 -12.60 -4.20 -25.68
CA ALA A 62 -13.85 -4.08 -26.42
C ALA A 62 -14.87 -3.19 -25.70
N ALA A 63 -15.01 -3.33 -24.38
CA ALA A 63 -15.88 -2.47 -23.59
C ALA A 63 -15.37 -1.02 -23.56
N ALA A 64 -14.06 -0.82 -23.40
CA ALA A 64 -13.46 0.51 -23.45
C ALA A 64 -13.74 1.20 -24.79
N LYS A 65 -13.54 0.49 -25.93
CA LYS A 65 -13.86 1.00 -27.27
C LYS A 65 -15.35 1.31 -27.44
N LYS A 66 -16.23 0.37 -27.07
CA LYS A 66 -17.70 0.54 -27.18
C LYS A 66 -18.19 1.77 -26.43
N HIS A 67 -17.59 2.08 -25.28
CA HIS A 67 -18.00 3.18 -24.42
C HIS A 67 -17.13 4.44 -24.57
N GLY A 68 -16.23 4.49 -25.55
CA GLY A 68 -15.37 5.66 -25.80
C GLY A 68 -14.43 6.01 -24.63
N LEU A 69 -14.03 5.01 -23.85
CA LEU A 69 -13.16 5.20 -22.68
C LEU A 69 -11.69 5.14 -23.09
N THR A 70 -10.88 6.07 -22.59
CA THR A 70 -9.41 6.06 -22.72
C THR A 70 -8.80 5.38 -21.48
N PRO A 71 -8.19 4.19 -21.60
CA PRO A 71 -7.56 3.52 -20.46
C PRO A 71 -6.32 4.29 -19.97
N ILE A 72 -6.14 4.40 -18.65
CA ILE A 72 -4.92 4.99 -18.06
C ILE A 72 -3.73 4.01 -18.02
N ALA A 73 -4.00 2.71 -18.09
CA ALA A 73 -3.03 1.63 -18.05
C ALA A 73 -3.63 0.34 -18.60
N ARG A 74 -2.78 -0.68 -18.82
CA ARG A 74 -3.17 -2.04 -19.24
C ARG A 74 -2.65 -3.07 -18.23
N ILE A 75 -3.50 -3.99 -17.81
CA ILE A 75 -3.11 -5.14 -16.96
C ILE A 75 -2.51 -6.21 -17.87
N LEU A 76 -1.20 -6.45 -17.73
CA LEU A 76 -0.50 -7.48 -18.52
C LEU A 76 -0.70 -8.89 -17.96
N GLY A 77 -0.82 -9.02 -16.64
CA GLY A 77 -1.03 -10.30 -15.97
C GLY A 77 -0.94 -10.18 -14.46
N GLY A 78 -1.21 -11.29 -13.78
CA GLY A 78 -1.07 -11.43 -12.33
C GLY A 78 -0.57 -12.83 -11.97
N ALA A 79 0.21 -12.93 -10.90
CA ALA A 79 0.72 -14.20 -10.39
C ALA A 79 0.67 -14.22 -8.86
N ALA A 80 0.38 -15.41 -8.31
CA ALA A 80 0.43 -15.68 -6.89
C ALA A 80 1.45 -16.80 -6.59
N ALA A 81 2.09 -16.69 -5.43
CA ALA A 81 3.00 -17.68 -4.87
C ALA A 81 2.79 -17.77 -3.35
N GLY A 82 2.80 -18.99 -2.83
CA GLY A 82 2.77 -19.26 -1.39
C GLY A 82 4.17 -19.47 -0.83
N VAL A 83 4.39 -19.04 0.41
CA VAL A 83 5.62 -19.29 1.18
C VAL A 83 5.25 -19.68 2.62
N ALA A 84 6.21 -20.17 3.38
CA ALA A 84 5.97 -20.49 4.79
C ALA A 84 5.56 -19.22 5.58
N PRO A 85 4.53 -19.27 6.45
CA PRO A 85 4.02 -18.09 7.16
C PRO A 85 5.10 -17.31 7.94
N ARG A 86 6.06 -18.04 8.54
CA ARG A 86 7.17 -17.47 9.32
C ARG A 86 8.11 -16.55 8.53
N ILE A 87 8.08 -16.59 7.19
CA ILE A 87 8.90 -15.75 6.31
C ILE A 87 8.05 -15.00 5.28
N MET A 88 6.77 -14.77 5.56
CA MET A 88 5.80 -14.25 4.58
C MET A 88 6.25 -12.98 3.83
N GLY A 89 7.10 -12.15 4.44
CA GLY A 89 7.63 -10.92 3.82
C GLY A 89 8.41 -11.14 2.51
N ILE A 90 8.89 -12.35 2.22
CA ILE A 90 9.56 -12.67 0.95
C ILE A 90 8.56 -12.99 -0.19
N GLY A 91 7.26 -13.12 0.09
CA GLY A 91 6.22 -13.49 -0.89
C GLY A 91 6.27 -12.76 -2.23
N PRO A 92 6.59 -11.45 -2.29
CA PRO A 92 6.75 -10.74 -3.56
C PRO A 92 7.84 -11.31 -4.47
N ALA A 93 8.95 -11.83 -3.95
CA ALA A 93 10.07 -12.32 -4.78
C ALA A 93 9.69 -13.50 -5.70
N PRO A 94 9.12 -14.62 -5.20
CA PRO A 94 8.68 -15.71 -6.07
C PRO A 94 7.45 -15.34 -6.91
N ALA A 95 6.53 -14.51 -6.40
CA ALA A 95 5.37 -14.04 -7.17
C ALA A 95 5.80 -13.22 -8.41
N THR A 96 6.75 -12.30 -8.23
CA THR A 96 7.33 -11.49 -9.31
C THR A 96 8.08 -12.35 -10.32
N LYS A 97 8.95 -13.27 -9.87
CA LYS A 97 9.65 -14.20 -10.78
C LYS A 97 8.67 -15.00 -11.65
N LYS A 98 7.59 -15.50 -11.05
CA LYS A 98 6.54 -16.24 -11.77
C LYS A 98 5.77 -15.35 -12.74
N LEU A 99 5.48 -14.10 -12.39
CA LEU A 99 4.85 -13.16 -13.31
C LEU A 99 5.76 -12.87 -14.51
N CYS A 100 7.02 -12.52 -14.28
CA CYS A 100 7.98 -12.21 -15.33
C CYS A 100 8.25 -13.38 -16.28
N ALA A 101 8.18 -14.63 -15.81
CA ALA A 101 8.30 -15.80 -16.67
C ALA A 101 7.04 -16.11 -17.52
N ARG A 102 5.90 -15.46 -17.22
CA ARG A 102 4.62 -15.65 -17.93
C ARG A 102 4.28 -14.52 -18.90
N LEU A 103 4.90 -13.35 -18.70
CA LEU A 103 4.79 -12.18 -19.57
C LEU A 103 5.76 -12.31 -20.75
#